data_AF-M5BW55-F1
#
_entry.id   AF-M5BW55-F1
#
_cell.length_a   1.000
_cell.length_b   1.000
_cell.length_c   1.000
_cell.angle_alpha   90.00
_cell.angle_beta   90.00
_cell.angle_gamma   90.00
#
_symmetry.space_group_name_H-M   'P 1'
#
loop_
_entity.id
_entity.type
_entity.pdbx_description
1 polymer ?
#
loop_
_entity_poly.entity_id
_entity_poly.type
_entity_poly.pdbx_seq_one_letter_code
_entity_poly.pdbx_strand_id
1 'polypeptide(L)'
;MFFALSLAIALFSMGWSLPLPYKTPQVGREKFVVAHHMVGNTFPYTYDTWLADVNLAHANGIDAFALNVGTDPWQKDRVKDAFDAARDSGTGFKMFMSFDMAVNPCAGPSDAEALREYITTYASHPAQFRYNGKIFASTFAGEICTFGAATTEQGWKEQFTDQLTGENAALFVPSFFMDPARFKSFSAMDGAFNVRFMLYVWRLADGTVA
;
A
#
# COMPACT_ATOMS: atom_id res chain seq x y z
N MET A 1 -33.25 76.82 -24.28
CA MET A 1 -33.30 75.34 -24.42
C MET A 1 -31.92 74.80 -24.04
N PHE A 2 -31.77 74.30 -22.81
CA PHE A 2 -30.56 73.66 -22.31
C PHE A 2 -30.94 72.25 -21.88
N PHE A 3 -30.38 71.23 -22.54
CA PHE A 3 -30.48 69.83 -22.12
C PHE A 3 -29.23 69.49 -21.29
N ALA A 4 -29.44 69.06 -20.04
CA ALA A 4 -28.40 68.57 -19.15
C ALA A 4 -28.07 67.11 -19.48
N LEU A 5 -26.78 66.79 -19.58
CA LEU A 5 -26.26 65.44 -19.80
C LEU A 5 -26.03 64.77 -18.43
N SER A 6 -26.72 63.66 -18.17
CA SER A 6 -26.51 62.84 -16.97
C SER A 6 -25.31 61.92 -17.15
N LEU A 7 -24.33 62.01 -16.24
CA LEU A 7 -23.18 61.10 -16.16
C LEU A 7 -23.52 59.97 -15.18
N ALA A 8 -23.63 58.72 -15.67
CA ALA A 8 -23.78 57.54 -14.85
C ALA A 8 -22.39 56.98 -14.47
N ILE A 9 -22.07 56.95 -13.18
CA ILE A 9 -20.86 56.32 -12.64
C ILE A 9 -21.17 54.84 -12.39
N ALA A 10 -20.51 53.94 -13.12
CA ALA A 10 -20.56 52.51 -12.85
C ALA A 10 -19.59 52.17 -11.71
N LEU A 11 -20.13 51.77 -10.56
CA LEU A 11 -19.36 51.21 -9.44
C LEU A 11 -19.02 49.76 -9.76
N PHE A 12 -17.73 49.45 -9.90
CA PHE A 12 -17.23 48.07 -9.95
C PHE A 12 -17.40 47.41 -8.57
N SER A 13 -18.27 46.40 -8.49
CA SER A 13 -18.33 45.50 -7.34
C SER A 13 -17.12 44.55 -7.39
N MET A 14 -16.13 44.78 -6.53
CA MET A 14 -15.13 43.77 -6.21
C MET A 14 -15.83 42.62 -5.48
N GLY A 15 -16.12 41.54 -6.20
CA GLY A 15 -16.63 40.30 -5.63
C GLY A 15 -15.58 39.69 -4.70
N TRP A 16 -15.76 39.82 -3.39
CA TRP A 16 -15.02 39.03 -2.42
C TRP A 16 -15.54 37.60 -2.52
N SER A 17 -14.69 36.69 -3.02
CA SER A 17 -14.94 35.26 -2.96
C SER A 17 -14.95 34.85 -1.49
N LEU A 18 -16.13 34.48 -0.96
CA LEU A 18 -16.22 33.84 0.33
C LEU A 18 -15.39 32.54 0.26
N PRO A 19 -14.45 32.30 1.21
CA PRO A 19 -13.75 31.03 1.24
C PRO A 19 -14.78 29.90 1.37
N LEU A 20 -14.67 28.90 0.49
CA LEU A 20 -15.48 27.69 0.57
C LEU A 20 -15.40 27.13 2.00
N PRO A 21 -16.51 26.58 2.55
CA PRO A 21 -16.49 25.99 3.88
C PRO A 21 -15.36 24.96 3.93
N TYR A 22 -14.31 25.28 4.70
CA TYR A 22 -13.21 24.37 4.95
C TYR A 22 -13.81 23.17 5.66
N LYS A 23 -13.88 22.05 4.95
CA LYS A 23 -14.36 20.78 5.49
C LYS A 23 -13.42 20.42 6.64
N THR A 24 -13.88 20.59 7.87
CA THR A 24 -13.10 20.33 9.08
C THR A 24 -12.49 18.93 8.96
N PRO A 25 -11.15 18.77 9.09
CA PRO A 25 -10.51 17.47 9.09
C PRO A 25 -11.21 16.61 10.14
N GLN A 26 -11.74 15.46 9.70
CA GLN A 26 -12.26 14.46 10.62
C GLN A 26 -11.10 13.96 11.47
N VAL A 27 -11.04 14.40 12.72
CA VAL A 27 -10.16 13.84 13.75
C VAL A 27 -10.56 12.38 13.91
N GLY A 28 -9.70 11.43 13.51
CA GLY A 28 -9.93 10.00 13.76
C GLY A 28 -9.60 9.01 12.64
N ARG A 29 -8.94 9.39 11.54
CA ARG A 29 -8.41 8.41 10.56
C ARG A 29 -6.95 8.66 10.26
N GLU A 30 -6.11 7.77 10.77
CA GLU A 30 -4.68 7.71 10.43
C GLU A 30 -4.56 7.39 8.93
N LYS A 31 -3.86 8.25 8.20
CA LYS A 31 -3.57 8.08 6.78
C LYS A 31 -2.10 7.77 6.66
N PHE A 32 -1.78 6.81 5.82
CA PHE A 32 -0.41 6.40 5.56
C PHE A 32 -0.06 6.69 4.10
N VAL A 33 1.12 7.27 3.88
CA VAL A 33 1.75 7.43 2.58
C VAL A 33 2.79 6.33 2.47
N VAL A 34 2.71 5.53 1.42
CA VAL A 34 3.58 4.37 1.25
C VAL A 34 4.24 4.46 -0.12
N ALA A 35 5.51 4.11 -0.25
CA ALA A 35 6.14 3.98 -1.56
C ALA A 35 6.31 2.52 -1.94
N HIS A 36 6.13 2.22 -3.23
CA HIS A 36 6.53 0.93 -3.78
C HIS A 36 8.04 0.87 -3.87
N HIS A 37 8.64 -0.22 -3.39
CA HIS A 37 10.08 -0.41 -3.48
C HIS A 37 10.41 -1.74 -4.16
N MET A 38 10.97 -1.68 -5.37
CA MET A 38 11.34 -2.85 -6.18
C MET A 38 12.55 -3.56 -5.58
N VAL A 39 12.35 -4.60 -4.76
CA VAL A 39 13.46 -5.36 -4.14
C VAL A 39 14.29 -6.06 -5.21
N GLY A 40 13.68 -6.48 -6.32
CA GLY A 40 14.40 -7.02 -7.48
C GLY A 40 15.49 -6.08 -8.07
N ASN A 41 15.43 -4.78 -7.77
CA ASN A 41 16.42 -3.80 -8.22
C ASN A 41 17.46 -3.44 -7.15
N THR A 42 17.42 -4.07 -5.97
CA THR A 42 18.29 -3.73 -4.83
C THR A 42 19.42 -4.71 -4.61
N PHE A 43 19.81 -5.50 -5.61
CA PHE A 43 20.95 -6.43 -5.50
C PHE A 43 22.20 -5.82 -4.83
N PRO A 44 22.68 -4.62 -5.22
CA PRO A 44 23.86 -4.00 -4.61
C PRO A 44 23.56 -3.25 -3.30
N TYR A 45 22.29 -3.15 -2.86
CA TYR A 45 21.97 -2.46 -1.62
C TYR A 45 22.63 -3.17 -0.44
N THR A 46 23.06 -2.34 0.49
CA THR A 46 23.50 -2.77 1.81
C THR A 46 22.50 -2.28 2.85
N TYR A 47 22.66 -2.73 4.10
CA TYR A 47 21.96 -2.15 5.24
C TYR A 47 22.05 -0.62 5.29
N ASP A 48 23.24 -0.03 5.07
CA ASP A 48 23.44 1.42 5.12
C ASP A 48 22.69 2.14 3.99
N THR A 49 22.59 1.53 2.81
CA THR A 49 21.79 2.06 1.70
C THR A 49 20.31 2.11 2.08
N TRP A 50 19.78 1.02 2.65
CA TRP A 50 18.40 0.99 3.13
C TRP A 50 18.13 2.00 4.24
N LEU A 51 19.05 2.15 5.19
CA LEU A 51 18.93 3.13 6.28
C LEU A 51 18.89 4.56 5.75
N ALA A 52 19.73 4.88 4.76
CA ALA A 52 19.71 6.18 4.09
C ALA A 52 18.38 6.44 3.38
N ASP A 53 17.87 5.47 2.61
CA ASP A 53 16.61 5.59 1.87
C ASP A 53 15.40 5.70 2.81
N VAL A 54 15.36 4.93 3.90
CA VAL A 54 14.33 5.04 4.96
C VAL A 54 14.30 6.44 5.56
N ASN A 55 15.46 6.98 5.93
CA ASN A 55 15.55 8.32 6.52
C ASN A 55 15.12 9.40 5.51
N LEU A 56 15.54 9.27 4.26
CA LEU A 56 15.16 10.21 3.20
C LEU A 56 13.65 10.15 2.91
N ALA A 57 13.08 8.95 2.81
CA ALA A 57 11.65 8.77 2.56
C ALA A 57 10.81 9.33 3.71
N HIS A 58 11.19 9.02 4.96
CA HIS A 58 10.54 9.57 6.14
C HIS A 58 10.59 11.11 6.17
N ALA A 59 11.75 11.70 5.88
CA ALA A 59 11.92 13.15 5.82
C ALA A 59 11.05 13.82 4.73
N ASN A 60 10.59 13.05 3.73
CA ASN A 60 9.68 13.50 2.68
C ASN A 60 8.22 13.06 2.89
N GLY A 61 7.86 12.60 4.09
CA GLY A 61 6.49 12.28 4.45
C GLY A 61 5.98 10.93 3.93
N ILE A 62 6.88 9.99 3.64
CA ILE A 62 6.53 8.58 3.41
C ILE A 62 6.63 7.84 4.75
N ASP A 63 5.62 7.03 5.06
CA ASP A 63 5.51 6.31 6.34
C ASP A 63 5.99 4.86 6.25
N ALA A 64 5.91 4.27 5.06
CA ALA A 64 6.31 2.88 4.85
C ALA A 64 6.78 2.57 3.42
N PHE A 65 7.50 1.46 3.27
CA PHE A 65 7.69 0.83 1.96
C PHE A 65 6.87 -0.45 1.81
N ALA A 66 6.24 -0.57 0.64
CA ALA A 66 5.69 -1.81 0.13
C ALA A 66 6.78 -2.54 -0.67
N LEU A 67 7.39 -3.55 -0.07
CA LEU A 67 8.54 -4.28 -0.61
C LEU A 67 8.09 -5.23 -1.71
N ASN A 68 8.31 -4.83 -2.97
CA ASN A 68 8.01 -5.63 -4.14
C ASN A 68 9.05 -6.73 -4.32
N VAL A 69 8.69 -7.95 -3.91
CA VAL A 69 9.63 -9.08 -3.76
C VAL A 69 9.32 -10.20 -4.75
N GLY A 70 10.37 -10.65 -5.45
CA GLY A 70 10.38 -11.75 -6.41
C GLY A 70 10.96 -13.03 -5.82
N THR A 71 11.54 -13.87 -6.68
CA THR A 71 11.94 -15.26 -6.36
C THR A 71 13.43 -15.44 -6.06
N ASP A 72 14.29 -14.48 -6.40
CA ASP A 72 15.72 -14.69 -6.26
C ASP A 72 16.13 -14.81 -4.77
N PRO A 73 16.95 -15.80 -4.38
CA PRO A 73 17.27 -16.06 -2.98
C PRO A 73 17.88 -14.87 -2.22
N TRP A 74 18.68 -14.05 -2.91
CA TRP A 74 19.33 -12.87 -2.32
C TRP A 74 18.34 -11.77 -1.92
N GLN A 75 17.11 -11.79 -2.47
CA GLN A 75 16.09 -10.80 -2.09
C GLN A 75 15.65 -10.97 -0.64
N LYS A 76 15.69 -12.19 -0.08
CA LYS A 76 15.44 -12.43 1.36
C LYS A 76 16.42 -11.62 2.23
N ASP A 77 17.69 -11.56 1.84
CA ASP A 77 18.71 -10.79 2.55
C ASP A 77 18.42 -9.27 2.45
N ARG A 78 18.03 -8.78 1.28
CA ARG A 78 17.66 -7.35 1.10
C ARG A 78 16.39 -6.97 1.85
N VAL A 79 15.41 -7.87 1.95
CA VAL A 79 14.22 -7.66 2.77
C VAL A 79 14.61 -7.58 4.24
N LYS A 80 15.47 -8.49 4.72
CA LYS A 80 15.99 -8.43 6.09
C LYS A 80 16.69 -7.11 6.38
N ASP A 81 17.59 -6.67 5.49
CA ASP A 81 18.28 -5.39 5.61
C ASP A 81 17.31 -4.21 5.70
N ALA A 82 16.25 -4.21 4.87
CA ALA A 82 15.23 -3.17 4.88
C ALA A 82 14.47 -3.10 6.21
N PHE A 83 14.01 -4.24 6.73
CA PHE A 83 13.31 -4.30 8.02
C PHE A 83 14.21 -3.85 9.18
N ASP A 84 15.46 -4.34 9.23
CA ASP A 84 16.43 -3.94 10.25
C ASP A 84 16.71 -2.44 10.19
N ALA A 85 16.95 -1.89 9.00
CA ALA A 85 17.19 -0.46 8.80
C ALA A 85 15.99 0.40 9.24
N ALA A 86 14.77 -0.05 8.97
CA ALA A 86 13.55 0.64 9.42
C ALA A 86 13.34 0.62 10.94
N ARG A 87 13.76 -0.47 11.61
CA ARG A 87 13.78 -0.53 13.09
C ARG A 87 14.82 0.44 13.64
N ASP A 88 16.03 0.39 13.09
CA ASP A 88 17.20 1.06 13.64
C ASP A 88 17.27 2.56 13.29
N SER A 89 16.50 3.01 12.29
CA SER A 89 16.35 4.44 11.99
C SER A 89 15.75 5.25 13.14
N GLY A 90 14.96 4.62 14.01
CA GLY A 90 14.24 5.30 15.09
C GLY A 90 13.12 6.24 14.62
N THR A 91 12.81 6.29 13.31
CA THR A 91 11.78 7.17 12.75
C THR A 91 10.36 6.61 12.90
N GLY A 92 10.24 5.32 13.24
CA GLY A 92 8.98 4.60 13.25
C GLY A 92 8.52 4.13 11.87
N PHE A 93 9.36 4.30 10.83
CA PHE A 93 9.08 3.86 9.47
C PHE A 93 8.74 2.36 9.40
N LYS A 94 7.81 2.01 8.53
CA LYS A 94 7.27 0.65 8.43
C LYS A 94 7.59 -0.03 7.11
N MET A 95 7.47 -1.35 7.11
CA MET A 95 7.70 -2.22 5.96
C MET A 95 6.57 -3.23 5.88
N PHE A 96 6.18 -3.60 4.66
CA PHE A 96 5.34 -4.78 4.44
C PHE A 96 5.59 -5.40 3.07
N MET A 97 5.19 -6.66 2.94
CA MET A 97 5.37 -7.42 1.71
C MET A 97 4.36 -7.00 0.65
N SER A 98 4.89 -6.76 -0.55
CA SER A 98 4.15 -6.67 -1.81
C SER A 98 4.66 -7.77 -2.73
N PHE A 99 4.01 -8.92 -2.77
CA PHE A 99 4.55 -10.04 -3.56
C PHE A 99 4.42 -9.75 -5.07
N ASP A 100 5.51 -9.85 -5.81
CA ASP A 100 5.49 -9.70 -7.27
C ASP A 100 5.00 -10.99 -7.91
N MET A 101 3.69 -11.07 -8.16
CA MET A 101 3.06 -12.25 -8.74
C MET A 101 3.24 -12.34 -10.26
N ALA A 102 3.96 -11.39 -10.88
CA ALA A 102 4.40 -11.53 -12.27
C ALA A 102 5.60 -12.47 -12.39
N VAL A 103 6.36 -12.68 -11.31
CA VAL A 103 7.56 -13.54 -11.28
C VAL A 103 7.50 -14.65 -10.23
N ASN A 104 6.74 -14.48 -9.15
CA ASN A 104 6.54 -15.55 -8.17
C ASN A 104 5.66 -16.66 -8.75
N PRO A 105 6.02 -17.95 -8.54
CA PRO A 105 5.15 -19.05 -8.92
C PRO A 105 3.86 -19.01 -8.09
N CYS A 106 2.79 -19.57 -8.64
CA CYS A 106 1.50 -19.67 -7.94
C CYS A 106 0.65 -20.83 -8.46
N ALA A 107 1.31 -21.93 -8.80
CA ALA A 107 0.70 -23.11 -9.38
C ALA A 107 0.18 -24.09 -8.32
N GLY A 108 0.78 -24.11 -7.12
CA GLY A 108 0.39 -25.04 -6.05
C GLY A 108 0.45 -24.46 -4.64
N PRO A 109 -0.02 -25.21 -3.62
CA PRO A 109 -0.04 -24.78 -2.22
C PRO A 109 1.33 -24.39 -1.65
N SER A 110 2.41 -25.04 -2.11
CA SER A 110 3.77 -24.72 -1.70
C SER A 110 4.21 -23.31 -2.13
N ASP A 111 3.67 -22.80 -3.24
CA ASP A 111 3.98 -21.45 -3.70
C ASP A 111 3.33 -20.40 -2.79
N ALA A 112 2.08 -20.64 -2.35
CA ALA A 112 1.44 -19.80 -1.33
C ALA A 112 2.19 -19.89 0.02
N GLU A 113 2.71 -21.06 0.38
CA GLU A 113 3.51 -21.26 1.60
C GLU A 113 4.75 -20.39 1.62
N ALA A 114 5.46 -20.26 0.51
CA ALA A 114 6.60 -19.36 0.40
C ALA A 114 6.23 -17.89 0.66
N LEU A 115 5.05 -17.44 0.21
CA LEU A 115 4.56 -16.08 0.52
C LEU A 115 4.24 -15.93 2.01
N ARG A 116 3.62 -16.96 2.62
CA ARG A 116 3.30 -16.95 4.06
C ARG A 116 4.56 -16.95 4.92
N GLU A 117 5.63 -17.63 4.49
CA GLU A 117 6.93 -17.65 5.19
C GLU A 117 7.45 -16.22 5.43
N TYR A 118 7.35 -15.34 4.42
CA TYR A 118 7.70 -13.93 4.59
C TYR A 118 6.83 -13.25 5.65
N ILE A 119 5.51 -13.42 5.60
CA ILE A 119 4.59 -12.81 6.57
C ILE A 119 4.92 -13.26 7.99
N THR A 120 5.09 -14.56 8.21
CA THR A 120 5.40 -15.13 9.53
C THR A 120 6.79 -14.69 10.02
N THR A 121 7.79 -14.61 9.14
CA THR A 121 9.16 -14.21 9.50
C THR A 121 9.20 -12.81 10.13
N TYR A 122 8.39 -11.87 9.63
CA TYR A 122 8.41 -10.47 10.09
C TYR A 122 7.21 -10.11 10.96
N ALA A 123 6.34 -11.05 11.32
CA ALA A 123 5.12 -10.79 12.07
C ALA A 123 5.38 -10.01 13.37
N SER A 124 6.36 -10.43 14.16
CA SER A 124 6.73 -9.77 15.42
C SER A 124 7.77 -8.67 15.25
N HIS A 125 8.16 -8.32 14.00
CA HIS A 125 9.20 -7.33 13.75
C HIS A 125 8.69 -5.92 14.08
N PRO A 126 9.45 -5.07 14.81
CA PRO A 126 8.99 -3.72 15.20
C PRO A 126 8.63 -2.81 14.02
N ALA A 127 9.28 -3.00 12.88
CA ALA A 127 9.02 -2.27 11.65
C ALA A 127 7.88 -2.88 10.79
N GLN A 128 7.23 -3.97 11.20
CA GLN A 128 6.11 -4.54 10.45
C GLN A 128 4.93 -3.57 10.42
N PHE A 129 4.51 -3.18 9.21
CA PHE A 129 3.32 -2.37 9.04
C PHE A 129 2.09 -3.21 9.41
N ARG A 130 1.31 -2.68 10.35
CA ARG A 130 0.05 -3.26 10.81
C ARG A 130 -1.05 -2.24 10.65
N TYR A 131 -2.23 -2.70 10.25
CA TYR A 131 -3.43 -1.89 10.17
C TYR A 131 -4.59 -2.62 10.83
N ASN A 132 -5.29 -1.96 11.74
CA ASN A 132 -6.33 -2.57 12.59
C ASN A 132 -5.86 -3.86 13.30
N GLY A 133 -4.60 -3.87 13.78
CA GLY A 133 -3.99 -5.00 14.49
C GLY A 133 -3.48 -6.15 13.60
N LYS A 134 -3.85 -6.17 12.31
CA LYS A 134 -3.43 -7.19 11.35
C LYS A 134 -2.17 -6.78 10.59
N ILE A 135 -1.36 -7.74 10.17
CA ILE A 135 -0.23 -7.52 9.26
C ILE A 135 -0.75 -7.05 7.91
N PHE A 136 -0.27 -5.93 7.41
CA PHE A 136 -0.63 -5.53 6.05
C PHE A 136 0.14 -6.38 5.05
N ALA A 137 -0.52 -6.92 4.04
CA ALA A 137 0.11 -7.66 2.95
C ALA A 137 -0.54 -7.27 1.62
N SER A 138 0.27 -7.17 0.57
CA SER A 138 -0.21 -6.83 -0.77
C SER A 138 0.48 -7.65 -1.85
N THR A 139 0.09 -7.41 -3.09
CA THR A 139 0.72 -7.98 -4.28
C THR A 139 0.82 -6.94 -5.37
N PHE A 140 1.75 -7.17 -6.30
CA PHE A 140 1.64 -6.71 -7.68
C PHE A 140 1.10 -7.87 -8.52
N ALA A 141 0.01 -7.67 -9.25
CA ALA A 141 -0.73 -8.72 -9.95
C ALA A 141 -1.20 -9.87 -9.02
N GLY A 142 -1.54 -11.02 -9.61
CA GLY A 142 -1.95 -12.23 -8.89
C GLY A 142 -3.40 -12.66 -9.16
N GLU A 143 -4.11 -11.94 -10.02
CA GLU A 143 -5.51 -12.20 -10.38
C GLU A 143 -5.73 -13.53 -11.12
N ILE A 144 -4.66 -14.15 -11.63
CA ILE A 144 -4.68 -15.45 -12.30
C ILE A 144 -4.18 -16.60 -11.41
N CYS A 145 -3.68 -16.29 -10.21
CA CYS A 145 -3.08 -17.28 -9.32
C CYS A 145 -4.13 -18.10 -8.59
N THR A 146 -4.09 -19.42 -8.73
CA THR A 146 -5.03 -20.33 -8.06
C THR A 146 -4.37 -21.18 -6.97
N PHE A 147 -3.04 -21.29 -6.95
CA PHE A 147 -2.31 -22.14 -5.99
C PHE A 147 -2.82 -23.59 -5.96
N GLY A 148 -3.29 -24.08 -7.11
CA GLY A 148 -3.85 -25.43 -7.27
C GLY A 148 -5.34 -25.55 -6.95
N ALA A 149 -6.01 -24.47 -6.53
CA ALA A 149 -7.46 -24.43 -6.33
C ALA A 149 -8.22 -24.28 -7.66
N ALA A 150 -9.56 -24.44 -7.61
CA ALA A 150 -10.40 -24.34 -8.80
C ALA A 150 -10.57 -22.89 -9.30
N THR A 151 -10.43 -21.89 -8.40
CA THR A 151 -10.55 -20.47 -8.75
C THR A 151 -9.48 -19.63 -8.05
N THR A 152 -9.21 -18.44 -8.58
CA THR A 152 -8.32 -17.45 -7.95
C THR A 152 -8.77 -17.10 -6.53
N GLU A 153 -10.07 -16.91 -6.33
CA GLU A 153 -10.64 -16.56 -5.02
C GLU A 153 -10.35 -17.63 -3.98
N GLN A 154 -10.65 -18.89 -4.31
CA GLN A 154 -10.37 -20.04 -3.43
C GLN A 154 -8.88 -20.20 -3.17
N GLY A 155 -8.05 -20.03 -4.19
CA GLY A 155 -6.59 -20.10 -4.06
C GLY A 155 -6.06 -19.11 -3.02
N TRP A 156 -6.37 -17.82 -3.18
CA TRP A 156 -5.95 -16.80 -2.21
C TRP A 156 -6.61 -16.98 -0.84
N LYS A 157 -7.88 -17.42 -0.79
CA LYS A 157 -8.59 -17.63 0.47
C LYS A 157 -8.01 -18.78 1.28
N GLU A 158 -8.01 -19.98 0.70
CA GLU A 158 -7.70 -21.24 1.36
C GLU A 158 -6.20 -21.42 1.56
N GLN A 159 -5.40 -21.03 0.57
CA GLN A 159 -3.95 -21.24 0.60
C GLN A 159 -3.20 -20.05 1.16
N PHE A 160 -3.74 -18.83 1.17
CA PHE A 160 -3.01 -17.66 1.70
C PHE A 160 -3.65 -17.09 2.96
N THR A 161 -4.83 -16.47 2.89
CA THR A 161 -5.36 -15.71 4.03
C THR A 161 -5.85 -16.57 5.19
N ASP A 162 -6.49 -17.72 4.93
CA ASP A 162 -7.04 -18.57 6.01
C ASP A 162 -5.96 -19.29 6.80
N GLN A 163 -4.76 -19.44 6.21
CA GLN A 163 -3.59 -20.01 6.86
C GLN A 163 -2.88 -19.00 7.77
N LEU A 164 -3.15 -17.70 7.60
CA LEU A 164 -2.54 -16.61 8.36
C LEU A 164 -3.47 -16.20 9.51
N THR A 165 -3.19 -16.71 10.70
CA THR A 165 -4.03 -16.52 11.90
C THR A 165 -3.24 -15.94 13.07
N GLY A 166 -3.93 -15.52 14.14
CA GLY A 166 -3.29 -15.00 15.35
C GLY A 166 -2.41 -13.78 15.07
N GLU A 167 -1.16 -13.81 15.53
CA GLU A 167 -0.20 -12.73 15.30
C GLU A 167 0.16 -12.53 13.81
N ASN A 168 0.02 -13.59 13.01
CA ASN A 168 0.27 -13.60 11.58
C ASN A 168 -0.94 -13.16 10.76
N ALA A 169 -2.09 -12.92 11.39
CA ALA A 169 -3.31 -12.56 10.68
C ALA A 169 -3.09 -11.36 9.76
N ALA A 170 -3.33 -11.58 8.46
CA ALA A 170 -3.10 -10.58 7.44
C ALA A 170 -4.36 -9.79 7.10
N LEU A 171 -4.17 -8.50 6.83
CA LEU A 171 -5.07 -7.65 6.07
C LEU A 171 -4.56 -7.68 4.63
N PHE A 172 -5.27 -8.41 3.75
CA PHE A 172 -4.81 -8.64 2.39
C PHE A 172 -5.42 -7.64 1.42
N VAL A 173 -4.57 -6.79 0.85
CA VAL A 173 -4.98 -5.71 -0.05
C VAL A 173 -4.16 -5.83 -1.34
N PRO A 174 -4.54 -6.69 -2.29
CA PRO A 174 -3.76 -6.92 -3.51
C PRO A 174 -3.94 -5.83 -4.56
N SER A 175 -3.02 -5.81 -5.53
CA SER A 175 -3.19 -5.07 -6.79
C SER A 175 -3.43 -6.00 -7.96
N PHE A 176 -4.64 -6.55 -8.00
CA PHE A 176 -5.10 -7.42 -9.08
C PHE A 176 -5.48 -6.60 -10.32
N PHE A 177 -4.96 -6.99 -11.48
CA PHE A 177 -5.25 -6.34 -12.76
C PHE A 177 -6.49 -6.93 -13.42
N MET A 178 -7.63 -6.75 -12.76
CA MET A 178 -8.92 -7.25 -13.21
C MET A 178 -10.02 -6.19 -13.06
N ASP A 179 -11.20 -6.46 -13.61
CA ASP A 179 -12.38 -5.61 -13.44
C ASP A 179 -12.71 -5.45 -11.94
N PRO A 180 -12.68 -4.22 -11.39
CA PRO A 180 -12.99 -3.96 -9.98
C PRO A 180 -14.40 -4.39 -9.56
N ALA A 181 -15.35 -4.50 -10.49
CA ALA A 181 -16.69 -5.01 -10.19
C ALA A 181 -16.66 -6.44 -9.61
N ARG A 182 -15.61 -7.21 -9.93
CA ARG A 182 -15.40 -8.57 -9.41
C ARG A 182 -14.86 -8.60 -7.98
N PHE A 183 -14.28 -7.50 -7.47
CA PHE A 183 -13.67 -7.52 -6.12
C PHE A 183 -14.69 -7.80 -5.01
N LYS A 184 -15.95 -7.44 -5.21
CA LYS A 184 -17.03 -7.72 -4.25
C LYS A 184 -17.30 -9.21 -4.05
N SER A 185 -16.88 -10.06 -4.98
CA SER A 185 -17.03 -11.52 -4.85
C SER A 185 -15.83 -12.21 -4.22
N PHE A 186 -14.76 -11.48 -3.86
CA PHE A 186 -13.54 -12.05 -3.31
C PHE A 186 -13.55 -11.91 -1.79
N SER A 187 -13.79 -13.02 -1.10
CA SER A 187 -13.73 -13.06 0.37
C SER A 187 -12.29 -13.09 0.90
N ALA A 188 -11.32 -13.37 0.03
CA ALA A 188 -9.90 -13.40 0.34
C ALA A 188 -9.29 -12.00 0.55
N MET A 189 -9.94 -10.94 0.09
CA MET A 189 -9.36 -9.59 0.08
C MET A 189 -10.08 -8.68 1.08
N ASP A 190 -9.33 -7.91 1.84
CA ASP A 190 -9.83 -6.86 2.74
C ASP A 190 -9.90 -5.48 2.05
N GLY A 191 -9.34 -5.37 0.84
CA GLY A 191 -9.36 -4.17 0.02
C GLY A 191 -8.69 -4.42 -1.33
N ALA A 192 -8.60 -3.39 -2.16
CA ALA A 192 -7.85 -3.45 -3.42
C ALA A 192 -7.23 -2.08 -3.73
N PHE A 193 -6.17 -2.09 -4.53
CA PHE A 193 -5.57 -0.87 -5.05
C PHE A 193 -4.99 -1.08 -6.44
N ASN A 194 -4.67 -0.01 -7.14
CA ASN A 194 -4.04 -0.06 -8.46
C ASN A 194 -2.59 0.43 -8.36
N VAL A 195 -1.64 -0.43 -8.71
CA VAL A 195 -0.23 -0.04 -8.82
C VAL A 195 -0.03 0.78 -10.09
N ARG A 196 0.24 2.08 -9.94
CA ARG A 196 0.97 2.88 -10.92
C ARG A 196 2.28 3.34 -10.30
N PHE A 197 3.36 3.25 -11.06
CA PHE A 197 4.74 3.39 -10.60
C PHE A 197 4.97 4.51 -9.56
N MET A 198 5.66 4.12 -8.48
CA MET A 198 6.59 4.90 -7.66
C MET A 198 6.11 5.76 -6.48
N LEU A 199 4.81 5.99 -6.26
CA LEU A 199 4.35 6.64 -5.01
C LEU A 199 2.86 6.36 -4.70
N TYR A 200 2.53 5.92 -3.47
CA TYR A 200 1.14 5.70 -3.04
C TYR A 200 0.73 6.67 -1.93
N VAL A 201 -0.42 7.31 -2.12
CA VAL A 201 -1.17 7.95 -1.04
C VAL A 201 -2.37 7.07 -0.74
N TRP A 202 -2.41 6.41 0.41
CA TRP A 202 -3.55 5.58 0.78
C TRP A 202 -4.68 6.42 1.38
N ARG A 203 -5.90 6.07 0.97
CA ARG A 203 -7.13 6.41 1.68
C ARG A 203 -7.85 5.10 1.98
N LEU A 204 -7.56 4.49 3.13
CA LEU A 204 -8.33 3.35 3.62
C LEU A 204 -9.69 3.88 4.08
N ALA A 205 -10.70 3.72 3.22
CA ALA A 205 -12.09 3.78 3.62
C ALA A 205 -12.47 2.39 4.13
N ASP A 206 -12.98 2.36 5.36
CA ASP A 206 -13.60 1.23 6.00
C ASP A 206 -14.56 0.49 5.06
N GLY A 207 -14.12 -0.68 4.58
CA GLY A 207 -14.98 -1.78 4.10
C GLY A 207 -15.94 -1.45 2.96
N THR A 208 -15.79 -0.31 2.30
CA THR A 208 -16.62 0.07 1.16
C THR A 208 -15.73 0.25 -0.05
N VAL A 209 -15.75 -0.78 -0.89
CA VAL A 209 -15.22 -0.75 -2.26
C VAL A 209 -15.81 0.49 -2.94
N ALA A 210 -14.97 1.47 -3.23
CA ALA A 210 -15.26 2.53 -4.19
C ALA A 210 -14.81 2.07 -5.58
#